data_AF-A0A7I8XGR1-F1
#
_entry.id   AF-A0A7I8XGR1-F1
#
_cell.length_a   1.000
_cell.length_b   1.000
_cell.length_c   1.000
_cell.angle_alpha   90.00
_cell.angle_beta   90.00
_cell.angle_gamma   90.00
#
_symmetry.space_group_name_H-M   'P 1'
#
loop_
_entity.id
_entity.type
_entity.pdbx_description
1 polymer ?
#
loop_
_entity_poly.entity_id
_entity_poly.type
_entity_poly.pdbx_seq_one_letter_code
_entity_poly.pdbx_strand_id
1 'polypeptide(L)'
;MTAITRSGLNTSDMLEFTVTDLYVATVDDWSAIQFAASVGLLPNSRKCERCERPMHLVSRQENIDKKRWICKISEGRKKRYCSTKSIRSGTFFEKSHLTIRTIVHIIYWWSLDVPPTLIEPLCGITSKAAADFALFLRQECEKYFLGHKLDWDSDNNNLMDTEVKDATDSSDTSSASSTQSRWAAAKRKPGPVESSAACLLERKFRNEANGAVFAKMIEAIKTSHNSSQFM
;
A
#
# COMPACT_ATOMS: atom_id res chain seq x y z
N MET A 1 23.77 -3.88 -6.55
CA MET A 1 22.87 -5.05 -6.55
C MET A 1 21.82 -4.87 -7.64
N THR A 2 21.45 -5.92 -8.38
CA THR A 2 20.39 -5.90 -9.41
C THR A 2 19.02 -6.28 -8.85
N ALA A 3 18.98 -6.86 -7.66
CA ALA A 3 17.76 -7.23 -6.95
C ALA A 3 17.84 -6.87 -5.46
N ILE A 4 16.68 -6.72 -4.82
CA ILE A 4 16.52 -6.74 -3.37
C ILE A 4 16.37 -8.23 -3.01
N THR A 5 17.33 -8.84 -2.33
CA THR A 5 17.23 -10.27 -1.99
C THR A 5 17.14 -10.47 -0.48
N ARG A 6 16.07 -11.15 -0.07
CA ARG A 6 15.89 -11.96 1.14
C ARG A 6 14.99 -13.12 0.69
N SER A 7 15.24 -14.34 1.16
CA SER A 7 14.35 -15.48 0.88
C SER A 7 12.90 -15.07 1.21
N GLY A 8 11.98 -15.31 0.27
CA GLY A 8 10.60 -14.86 0.37
C GLY A 8 9.90 -15.51 1.56
N LEU A 9 9.38 -14.69 2.47
CA LEU A 9 8.40 -15.17 3.43
C LEU A 9 7.09 -15.32 2.66
N ASN A 10 6.52 -16.52 2.67
CA ASN A 10 5.18 -16.72 2.11
C ASN A 10 4.15 -16.15 3.09
N THR A 11 2.98 -15.77 2.61
CA THR A 11 1.94 -15.21 3.49
C THR A 11 1.38 -16.23 4.49
N SER A 12 1.54 -17.52 4.23
CA SER A 12 1.30 -18.59 5.20
C SER A 12 2.24 -18.53 6.42
N ASP A 13 3.48 -18.05 6.24
CA ASP A 13 4.45 -17.90 7.34
C ASP A 13 4.14 -16.67 8.21
N MET A 14 3.19 -15.83 7.78
CA MET A 14 2.80 -14.59 8.47
C MET A 14 1.55 -14.74 9.34
N LEU A 15 0.98 -15.95 9.44
CA LEU A 15 -0.23 -16.20 10.24
C LEU A 15 -0.01 -15.97 11.74
N GLU A 16 1.22 -16.19 12.23
CA GLU A 16 1.64 -15.97 13.63
C GLU A 16 2.60 -14.78 13.76
N PHE A 17 2.59 -13.83 12.82
CA PHE A 17 3.56 -12.73 12.80
C PHE A 17 3.42 -11.84 14.04
N THR A 18 4.44 -11.86 14.91
CA THR A 18 4.42 -11.13 16.18
C THR A 18 5.11 -9.76 16.09
N VAL A 19 5.01 -8.99 17.17
CA VAL A 19 5.72 -7.72 17.30
C VAL A 19 7.23 -7.91 17.30
N THR A 20 7.73 -9.02 17.86
CA THR A 20 9.14 -9.38 17.83
C THR A 20 9.61 -9.59 16.39
N ASP A 21 8.81 -10.32 15.59
CA ASP A 21 9.10 -10.56 14.18
C ASP A 21 9.11 -9.26 13.38
N LEU A 22 8.19 -8.33 13.67
CA LEU A 22 8.20 -6.99 13.09
C LEU A 22 9.53 -6.29 13.35
N TYR A 23 9.96 -6.18 14.61
CA TYR A 23 11.18 -5.46 14.97
C TYR A 23 12.44 -6.15 14.43
N VAL A 24 12.49 -7.48 14.40
CA VAL A 24 13.59 -8.25 13.78
C VAL A 24 13.62 -8.02 12.27
N ALA A 25 12.47 -8.07 11.60
CA ALA A 25 12.37 -7.87 10.16
C ALA A 25 12.65 -6.41 9.73
N THR A 26 12.46 -5.45 10.62
CA THR A 26 12.56 -4.01 10.36
C THR A 26 13.54 -3.30 11.30
N VAL A 27 14.62 -3.99 11.69
CA VAL A 27 15.64 -3.45 12.60
C VAL A 27 16.21 -2.12 12.11
N ASP A 28 16.40 -1.99 10.80
CA ASP A 28 16.84 -0.78 10.12
C ASP A 28 16.08 -0.57 8.79
N ASP A 29 16.29 0.59 8.16
CA ASP A 29 15.61 0.97 6.91
C ASP A 29 15.85 -0.04 5.78
N TRP A 30 17.05 -0.62 5.68
CA TRP A 30 17.37 -1.60 4.65
C TRP A 30 16.67 -2.94 4.90
N SER A 31 16.66 -3.41 6.14
CA SER A 31 15.91 -4.61 6.53
C SER A 31 14.42 -4.46 6.25
N ALA A 32 13.84 -3.27 6.49
CA ALA A 32 12.45 -2.99 6.14
C ALA A 32 12.18 -3.02 4.63
N ILE A 33 13.11 -2.52 3.80
CA ILE A 33 13.01 -2.64 2.34
C ILE A 33 13.07 -4.10 1.91
N GLN A 34 13.98 -4.89 2.49
CA GLN A 34 14.10 -6.31 2.19
C GLN A 34 12.85 -7.08 2.61
N PHE A 35 12.29 -6.77 3.78
CA PHE A 35 11.03 -7.33 4.24
C PHE A 35 9.90 -6.99 3.27
N ALA A 36 9.70 -5.70 2.96
CA ALA A 36 8.66 -5.25 2.03
C ALA A 36 8.79 -5.90 0.64
N ALA A 37 10.01 -6.13 0.15
CA ALA A 37 10.25 -6.83 -1.10
C ALA A 37 10.00 -8.35 -1.00
N SER A 38 10.33 -8.96 0.14
CA SER A 38 10.09 -10.39 0.40
C SER A 38 8.60 -10.74 0.47
N VAL A 39 7.78 -9.81 0.97
CA VAL A 39 6.32 -9.97 1.05
C VAL A 39 5.59 -9.43 -0.19
N GLY A 40 6.32 -8.98 -1.21
CA GLY A 40 5.76 -8.52 -2.49
C GLY A 40 5.17 -7.12 -2.50
N LEU A 41 5.36 -6.30 -1.46
CA LEU A 41 4.96 -4.88 -1.46
C LEU A 41 5.93 -4.00 -2.27
N LEU A 42 7.16 -4.46 -2.51
CA LEU A 42 8.13 -3.82 -3.38
C LEU A 42 8.61 -4.78 -4.47
N PRO A 43 8.88 -4.27 -5.69
CA PRO A 43 9.47 -5.09 -6.74
C PRO A 43 10.93 -5.43 -6.37
N ASN A 44 11.24 -6.73 -6.38
CA ASN A 44 12.60 -7.23 -6.14
C ASN A 44 13.58 -6.79 -7.24
N SER A 45 13.10 -6.56 -8.46
CA SER A 45 13.89 -6.03 -9.57
C SER A 45 13.04 -5.11 -10.47
N ARG A 46 13.69 -4.25 -11.26
CA ARG A 46 13.02 -3.42 -12.27
C ARG A 46 13.78 -3.44 -13.58
N LYS A 47 13.05 -3.39 -14.69
CA LYS A 47 13.58 -3.10 -16.03
C LYS A 47 13.43 -1.62 -16.34
N CYS A 48 14.33 -1.10 -17.16
CA CYS A 48 14.26 0.27 -17.67
C CYS A 48 13.13 0.38 -18.71
N GLU A 49 12.20 1.31 -18.54
CA GLU A 49 11.12 1.58 -19.51
C GLU A 49 11.62 2.05 -20.90
N ARG A 50 12.89 2.50 -21.00
CA ARG A 50 13.46 3.02 -22.26
C ARG A 50 14.30 2.01 -23.05
N CYS A 51 15.00 1.11 -22.36
CA CYS A 51 15.95 0.19 -22.98
C CYS A 51 15.80 -1.26 -22.50
N GLU A 52 14.82 -1.53 -21.66
CA GLU A 52 14.43 -2.85 -21.14
C GLU A 52 15.49 -3.61 -20.32
N ARG A 53 16.68 -3.02 -20.17
CA ARG A 53 17.78 -3.58 -19.37
C ARG A 53 17.42 -3.58 -17.88
N PRO A 54 17.92 -4.56 -17.11
CA PRO A 54 17.77 -4.57 -15.66
C PRO A 54 18.41 -3.33 -15.04
N MET A 55 17.70 -2.71 -14.11
CA MET A 55 18.19 -1.57 -13.33
C MET A 55 19.01 -2.06 -12.13
N HIS A 56 19.94 -1.21 -11.69
CA HIS A 56 20.71 -1.45 -10.48
C HIS A 56 20.13 -0.66 -9.32
N LEU A 57 20.05 -1.29 -8.16
CA LEU A 57 19.74 -0.64 -6.91
C LEU A 57 21.01 0.03 -6.35
N VAL A 58 20.92 1.32 -6.04
CA VAL A 58 22.02 2.10 -5.47
C VAL A 58 21.57 2.91 -4.25
N SER A 59 22.51 3.16 -3.35
CA SER A 59 22.31 4.04 -2.19
C SER A 59 22.39 5.52 -2.58
N ARG A 60 21.55 6.35 -1.96
CA ARG A 60 21.41 7.80 -2.17
C ARG A 60 20.81 8.47 -0.93
N GLN A 61 21.62 9.18 -0.16
CA GLN A 61 21.21 9.72 1.15
C GLN A 61 20.11 10.78 1.07
N GLU A 62 19.97 11.44 -0.09
CA GLU A 62 18.96 12.47 -0.32
C GLU A 62 17.53 11.93 -0.41
N ASN A 63 17.36 10.61 -0.61
CA ASN A 63 16.04 9.98 -0.71
C ASN A 63 15.56 9.50 0.67
N ILE A 64 14.23 9.50 0.88
CA ILE A 64 13.59 9.09 2.14
C ILE A 64 14.06 7.69 2.59
N ASP A 65 14.06 6.67 1.71
CA ASP A 65 14.58 5.32 2.06
C ASP A 65 16.02 5.07 1.64
N LYS A 66 16.75 6.14 1.29
CA LYS A 66 18.17 6.10 0.94
C LYS A 66 18.54 5.18 -0.24
N LYS A 67 17.58 4.73 -1.05
CA LYS A 67 17.75 3.82 -2.19
C LYS A 67 17.03 4.32 -3.45
N ARG A 68 17.52 3.93 -4.63
CA ARG A 68 16.84 4.14 -5.92
C ARG A 68 17.29 3.15 -6.97
N TRP A 69 16.45 2.95 -7.99
CA TRP A 69 16.77 2.22 -9.20
C TRP A 69 17.44 3.15 -10.22
N ILE A 70 18.55 2.69 -10.80
CA ILE A 70 19.25 3.39 -11.87
C ILE A 70 19.50 2.46 -13.06
N CYS A 71 19.30 2.97 -14.27
CA CYS A 71 19.75 2.33 -15.49
C CYS A 71 21.02 3.03 -15.97
N LYS A 72 22.12 2.29 -16.05
CA LYS A 72 23.41 2.75 -16.59
C LYS A 72 23.62 2.09 -17.95
N ILE A 73 23.89 2.91 -18.98
CA ILE A 73 24.29 2.43 -20.30
C ILE A 73 25.77 2.74 -20.45
N SER A 74 26.56 1.72 -20.78
CA SER A 74 27.93 1.87 -21.27
C SER A 74 27.94 1.63 -22.77
N GLU A 75 28.22 2.66 -23.54
CA GLU A 75 28.54 2.56 -24.98
C GLU A 75 30.03 2.90 -25.12
N GLY A 76 30.84 1.88 -25.42
CA GLY A 76 32.30 2.01 -25.43
C GLY A 76 32.85 2.51 -24.08
N ARG A 77 33.63 3.59 -24.10
CA ARG A 77 34.24 4.18 -22.90
C ARG A 77 33.34 5.17 -22.15
N LYS A 78 32.17 5.56 -22.69
CA LYS A 78 31.29 6.56 -22.08
C LYS A 78 30.19 5.88 -21.25
N LYS A 79 30.11 6.23 -19.97
CA LYS A 79 29.02 5.82 -19.06
C LYS A 79 27.96 6.91 -19.00
N ARG A 80 26.73 6.60 -19.43
CA ARG A 80 25.58 7.52 -19.36
C ARG A 80 24.45 6.93 -18.51
N TYR A 81 23.71 7.80 -17.83
CA TYR A 81 22.46 7.41 -17.16
C TYR A 81 21.32 7.40 -18.18
N CYS A 82 20.64 6.27 -18.32
CA CYS A 82 19.48 6.16 -19.20
C CYS A 82 18.21 6.65 -18.52
N SER A 83 17.98 6.18 -17.29
CA SER A 83 16.83 6.55 -16.47
C SER A 83 17.09 6.26 -15.00
N THR A 84 16.29 6.88 -14.14
CA THR A 84 16.28 6.61 -12.71
C THR A 84 14.85 6.56 -12.21
N LYS A 85 14.56 5.72 -11.21
CA LYS A 85 13.24 5.58 -10.60
C LYS A 85 13.38 5.41 -9.09
N SER A 86 12.41 5.93 -8.34
CA SER A 86 12.28 5.63 -6.91
C SER A 86 12.00 4.15 -6.72
N ILE A 87 12.45 3.56 -5.60
CA ILE A 87 12.06 2.19 -5.23
C ILE A 87 10.55 2.07 -4.97
N ARG A 88 9.90 3.20 -4.64
CA ARG A 88 8.46 3.29 -4.34
C ARG A 88 7.58 3.42 -5.57
N SER A 89 8.16 3.72 -6.74
CA SER A 89 7.36 4.05 -7.92
C SER A 89 6.50 2.87 -8.34
N GLY A 90 5.21 3.10 -8.61
CA GLY A 90 4.24 2.06 -8.97
C GLY A 90 3.93 1.07 -7.85
N THR A 91 4.08 1.46 -6.59
CA THR A 91 3.82 0.59 -5.42
C THR A 91 2.91 1.29 -4.41
N PHE A 92 2.47 0.54 -3.40
CA PHE A 92 1.74 1.06 -2.24
C PHE A 92 2.43 2.24 -1.54
N PHE A 93 3.76 2.29 -1.56
CA PHE A 93 4.54 3.35 -0.91
C PHE A 93 4.66 4.64 -1.74
N GLU A 94 4.16 4.66 -2.98
CA GLU A 94 4.33 5.79 -3.89
C GLU A 94 3.74 7.09 -3.31
N LYS A 95 4.49 8.20 -3.43
CA LYS A 95 4.13 9.56 -2.97
C LYS A 95 3.93 9.72 -1.46
N SER A 96 4.16 8.69 -0.63
CA SER A 96 4.22 8.87 0.82
C SER A 96 5.46 9.67 1.24
N HIS A 97 5.34 10.45 2.30
CA HIS A 97 6.45 11.15 2.95
C HIS A 97 7.07 10.37 4.12
N LEU A 98 6.43 9.27 4.55
CA LEU A 98 6.95 8.38 5.59
C LEU A 98 7.96 7.39 4.99
N THR A 99 8.84 6.84 5.82
CA THR A 99 9.74 5.75 5.41
C THR A 99 8.95 4.46 5.20
N ILE A 100 9.45 3.54 4.37
CA ILE A 100 8.86 2.19 4.22
C ILE A 100 8.76 1.50 5.58
N ARG A 101 9.79 1.64 6.43
CA ARG A 101 9.82 1.10 7.79
C ARG A 101 8.63 1.58 8.63
N THR A 102 8.41 2.89 8.69
CA THR A 102 7.30 3.48 9.44
C THR A 102 5.95 2.99 8.89
N ILE A 103 5.81 2.92 7.58
CA ILE A 103 4.55 2.47 6.95
C ILE A 103 4.25 1.00 7.30
N VAL A 104 5.25 0.13 7.26
CA VAL A 104 5.11 -1.28 7.67
C VAL A 104 4.65 -1.40 9.13
N HIS A 105 5.21 -0.57 10.02
CA HIS A 105 4.78 -0.52 11.43
C HIS A 105 3.34 -0.06 11.57
N ILE A 106 2.92 0.97 10.83
CA ILE A 106 1.53 1.43 10.84
C ILE A 106 0.57 0.32 10.40
N ILE A 107 0.89 -0.41 9.32
CA ILE A 107 0.08 -1.55 8.86
C ILE A 107 -0.05 -2.59 9.98
N TYR A 108 1.06 -2.92 10.65
CA TYR A 108 1.07 -3.87 11.75
C TYR A 108 0.20 -3.42 12.93
N TRP A 109 0.40 -2.21 13.45
CA TRP A 109 -0.39 -1.71 14.58
C TRP A 109 -1.87 -1.55 14.24
N TRP A 110 -2.17 -1.08 13.04
CA TRP A 110 -3.54 -1.04 12.55
C TRP A 110 -4.14 -2.45 12.47
N SER A 111 -3.38 -3.46 12.06
CA SER A 111 -3.87 -4.85 12.01
C SER A 111 -4.23 -5.41 13.38
N LEU A 112 -3.60 -4.92 14.45
CA LEU A 112 -3.92 -5.22 15.85
C LEU A 112 -5.06 -4.36 16.43
N ASP A 113 -5.75 -3.61 15.58
CA ASP A 113 -6.84 -2.69 15.96
C ASP A 113 -6.39 -1.59 16.95
N VAL A 114 -5.12 -1.21 16.89
CA VAL A 114 -4.59 -0.10 17.70
C VAL A 114 -5.15 1.21 17.14
N PRO A 115 -5.75 2.08 17.99
CA PRO A 115 -6.31 3.34 17.52
C PRO A 115 -5.21 4.30 17.02
N PRO A 116 -5.51 5.18 16.05
CA PRO A 116 -4.54 6.13 15.50
C PRO A 116 -3.83 7.00 16.55
N THR A 117 -4.51 7.31 17.66
CA THR A 117 -3.97 8.08 18.79
C THR A 117 -2.82 7.37 19.51
N LEU A 118 -2.79 6.03 19.49
CA LEU A 118 -1.69 5.23 20.05
C LEU A 118 -0.64 4.89 18.97
N ILE A 119 -1.04 4.76 17.71
CA ILE A 119 -0.10 4.57 16.59
C ILE A 119 0.85 5.77 16.45
N GLU A 120 0.35 6.98 16.70
CA GLU A 120 1.13 8.22 16.65
C GLU A 120 2.44 8.14 17.45
N PRO A 121 2.43 7.97 18.79
CA PRO A 121 3.65 7.87 19.58
C PRO A 121 4.45 6.59 19.28
N LEU A 122 3.81 5.48 18.92
CA LEU A 122 4.50 4.22 18.57
C LEU A 122 5.36 4.35 17.32
N CYS A 123 4.91 5.14 16.34
CA CYS A 123 5.57 5.30 15.05
C CYS A 123 6.33 6.63 14.91
N GLY A 124 6.23 7.54 15.87
CA GLY A 124 6.83 8.88 15.82
C GLY A 124 6.30 9.73 14.67
N ILE A 125 4.99 9.66 14.41
CA ILE A 125 4.31 10.43 13.35
C ILE A 125 3.39 11.48 13.97
N THR A 126 2.64 12.23 13.15
CA THR A 126 1.60 13.15 13.64
C THR A 126 0.26 12.44 13.74
N SER A 127 -0.64 12.89 14.64
CA SER A 127 -2.00 12.32 14.75
C SER A 127 -2.74 12.35 13.41
N LYS A 128 -2.54 13.42 12.64
CA LYS A 128 -3.08 13.55 11.29
C LYS A 128 -2.55 12.46 10.36
N ALA A 129 -1.25 12.20 10.36
CA ALA A 129 -0.68 11.14 9.54
C ALA A 129 -1.21 9.75 9.94
N ALA A 130 -1.35 9.49 11.25
CA ALA A 130 -1.91 8.23 11.74
C ALA A 130 -3.37 8.03 11.27
N ALA A 131 -4.21 9.06 11.41
CA ALA A 131 -5.61 9.02 10.97
C ALA A 131 -5.74 8.88 9.44
N ASP A 132 -4.96 9.66 8.68
CA ASP A 132 -4.95 9.61 7.22
C ASP A 132 -4.52 8.20 6.74
N PHE A 133 -3.53 7.56 7.40
CA PHE A 133 -3.12 6.20 7.08
C PHE A 133 -4.18 5.14 7.44
N ALA A 134 -4.83 5.26 8.59
CA ALA A 134 -5.90 4.33 8.96
C ALA A 134 -7.06 4.38 7.95
N LEU A 135 -7.44 5.58 7.48
CA LEU A 135 -8.42 5.73 6.40
C LEU A 135 -7.93 5.08 5.10
N PHE A 136 -6.66 5.28 4.74
CA PHE A 136 -6.08 4.68 3.54
C PHE A 136 -6.10 3.14 3.60
N LEU A 137 -5.78 2.53 4.74
CA LEU A 137 -5.85 1.09 4.93
C LEU A 137 -7.28 0.56 4.79
N ARG A 138 -8.29 1.29 5.29
CA ARG A 138 -9.71 0.96 5.05
C ARG A 138 -10.07 0.99 3.57
N GLN A 139 -9.61 2.00 2.84
CA GLN A 139 -9.84 2.09 1.39
C GLN A 139 -9.19 0.94 0.61
N GLU A 140 -8.04 0.45 1.06
CA GLU A 140 -7.43 -0.74 0.45
C GLU A 140 -8.22 -2.03 0.79
N CYS A 141 -8.79 -2.15 1.99
CA CYS A 141 -9.74 -3.22 2.31
C CYS A 141 -10.98 -3.16 1.42
N GLU A 142 -11.55 -1.96 1.22
CA GLU A 142 -12.69 -1.75 0.35
C GLU A 142 -12.39 -2.20 -1.09
N LYS A 143 -11.24 -1.81 -1.67
CA LYS A 143 -10.84 -2.26 -3.00
C LYS A 143 -10.67 -3.76 -3.08
N TYR A 144 -10.11 -4.38 -2.05
CA TYR A 144 -9.99 -5.83 -1.98
C TYR A 144 -11.37 -6.50 -2.09
N PHE A 145 -12.34 -6.04 -1.30
CA PHE A 145 -13.71 -6.55 -1.35
C PHE A 145 -14.44 -6.21 -2.65
N LEU A 146 -14.29 -5.00 -3.19
CA LEU A 146 -14.89 -4.61 -4.47
C LEU A 146 -14.32 -5.41 -5.64
N GLY A 147 -13.02 -5.70 -5.61
CA GLY A 147 -12.36 -6.56 -6.61
C GLY A 147 -12.73 -8.03 -6.47
N HIS A 148 -13.00 -8.50 -5.24
CA HIS A 148 -13.56 -9.83 -4.97
C HIS A 148 -15.10 -9.86 -5.07
N LYS A 149 -15.75 -8.74 -5.45
CA LYS A 149 -17.21 -8.63 -5.46
C LYS A 149 -17.88 -9.40 -6.61
N LEU A 150 -17.10 -9.88 -7.58
CA LEU A 150 -17.58 -10.91 -8.51
C LEU A 150 -17.93 -12.23 -7.80
N ASP A 151 -17.43 -12.45 -6.57
CA ASP A 151 -17.82 -13.56 -5.69
C ASP A 151 -18.75 -13.13 -4.52
N TRP A 152 -19.09 -11.83 -4.39
CA TRP A 152 -19.91 -11.29 -3.29
C TRP A 152 -21.41 -11.42 -3.54
N ASP A 153 -21.85 -11.26 -4.79
CA ASP A 153 -23.28 -11.25 -5.15
C ASP A 153 -23.92 -12.65 -5.04
N SER A 154 -23.15 -13.73 -4.89
CA SER A 154 -23.71 -15.08 -4.71
C SER A 154 -24.21 -15.36 -3.28
N ASP A 155 -23.74 -14.63 -2.26
CA ASP A 155 -24.00 -14.97 -0.85
C ASP A 155 -24.72 -13.88 -0.03
N ASN A 156 -24.96 -12.67 -0.56
CA ASN A 156 -25.55 -11.57 0.23
C ASN A 156 -26.72 -10.85 -0.47
N ASN A 157 -27.78 -11.58 -0.78
CA ASN A 157 -29.04 -11.02 -1.25
C ASN A 157 -29.91 -10.38 -0.13
N ASN A 158 -29.32 -9.81 0.94
CA ASN A 158 -30.12 -9.27 2.05
C ASN A 158 -29.47 -8.20 2.95
N LEU A 159 -28.61 -7.31 2.43
CA LEU A 159 -28.07 -6.20 3.27
C LEU A 159 -28.00 -4.83 2.59
N MET A 160 -28.55 -4.65 1.38
CA MET A 160 -28.57 -3.34 0.70
C MET A 160 -29.98 -2.83 0.35
N ASP A 161 -31.05 -3.48 0.83
CA ASP A 161 -32.43 -3.10 0.49
C ASP A 161 -33.21 -2.39 1.62
N THR A 162 -32.52 -1.87 2.62
CA THR A 162 -33.16 -0.98 3.60
C THR A 162 -32.45 0.37 3.59
N GLU A 163 -33.18 1.35 3.06
CA GLU A 163 -32.98 2.81 3.12
C GLU A 163 -32.25 3.47 1.94
N VAL A 164 -32.92 3.54 0.77
CA VAL A 164 -33.12 4.81 0.04
C VAL A 164 -34.45 4.76 -0.73
N LYS A 165 -35.50 5.41 -0.22
CA LYS A 165 -36.59 5.95 -1.05
C LYS A 165 -36.55 7.47 -0.93
N ASP A 166 -36.61 8.10 -2.11
CA ASP A 166 -36.77 9.54 -2.39
C ASP A 166 -35.54 10.42 -2.06
N ALA A 167 -35.08 11.38 -2.86
CA ALA A 167 -35.65 12.06 -4.03
C ALA A 167 -34.54 12.68 -4.93
N THR A 168 -34.84 12.74 -6.23
CA THR A 168 -34.50 13.78 -7.23
C THR A 168 -33.03 14.19 -7.52
N ASP A 169 -32.58 13.78 -8.72
CA ASP A 169 -32.28 14.62 -9.89
C ASP A 169 -31.30 15.80 -9.74
N SER A 170 -30.09 15.66 -10.31
CA SER A 170 -29.56 16.58 -11.34
C SER A 170 -28.19 16.11 -11.86
N SER A 171 -28.11 16.05 -13.18
CA SER A 171 -26.91 15.95 -14.00
C SER A 171 -25.93 17.10 -13.73
N ASP A 172 -24.62 16.82 -13.79
CA ASP A 172 -23.68 17.67 -14.53
C ASP A 172 -22.35 16.97 -14.80
N THR A 173 -22.10 16.71 -16.08
CA THR A 173 -20.81 16.33 -16.63
C THR A 173 -19.89 17.54 -16.68
N SER A 174 -18.72 17.47 -16.06
CA SER A 174 -17.60 18.33 -16.47
C SER A 174 -16.25 17.64 -16.28
N SER A 175 -15.60 17.45 -17.42
CA SER A 175 -14.25 16.96 -17.60
C SER A 175 -13.25 18.02 -17.11
N ALA A 176 -12.34 17.65 -16.20
CA ALA A 176 -11.14 18.44 -15.94
C ALA A 176 -9.97 17.54 -15.51
N SER A 177 -9.01 17.39 -16.42
CA SER A 177 -7.68 16.84 -16.19
C SER A 177 -6.95 17.69 -15.13
N SER A 178 -6.71 17.10 -13.97
CA SER A 178 -5.79 17.66 -12.97
C SER A 178 -5.09 16.51 -12.27
N THR A 179 -3.76 16.46 -12.43
CA THR A 179 -2.83 15.49 -11.86
C THR A 179 -2.72 15.70 -10.34
N GLN A 180 -3.81 15.50 -9.62
CA GLN A 180 -3.88 15.60 -8.17
C GLN A 180 -3.40 14.29 -7.56
N SER A 181 -2.45 14.37 -6.62
CA SER A 181 -1.87 13.18 -6.02
C SER A 181 -2.93 12.32 -5.30
N ARG A 182 -2.84 10.98 -5.37
CA ARG A 182 -3.78 10.05 -4.71
C ARG A 182 -3.91 10.30 -3.19
N TRP A 183 -2.83 10.69 -2.51
CA TRP A 183 -2.87 11.13 -1.10
C TRP A 183 -3.68 12.41 -0.91
N ALA A 184 -3.73 13.29 -1.91
CA ALA A 184 -4.54 14.51 -1.87
C ALA A 184 -6.02 14.22 -2.13
N ALA A 185 -6.33 13.14 -2.86
CA ALA A 185 -7.69 12.63 -3.01
C ALA A 185 -8.20 11.97 -1.70
N ALA A 186 -7.35 11.19 -1.01
CA ALA A 186 -7.66 10.63 0.31
C ALA A 186 -7.79 11.69 1.43
N LYS A 187 -7.32 12.92 1.18
CA LYS A 187 -7.54 14.08 2.08
C LYS A 187 -8.92 14.71 1.94
N ARG A 188 -9.75 14.32 0.96
CA ARG A 188 -11.18 14.67 0.99
C ARG A 188 -11.78 13.93 2.18
N LYS A 189 -12.39 14.67 3.12
CA LYS A 189 -13.15 14.03 4.19
C LYS A 189 -14.22 13.16 3.52
N PRO A 190 -14.25 11.84 3.77
CA PRO A 190 -15.36 11.03 3.32
C PRO A 190 -16.64 11.65 3.88
N GLY A 191 -17.68 11.73 3.06
CA GLY A 191 -19.00 12.12 3.54
C GLY A 191 -19.47 11.17 4.64
N PRO A 192 -20.50 11.53 5.43
CA PRO A 192 -21.00 10.69 6.53
C PRO A 192 -21.31 9.24 6.12
N VAL A 193 -21.65 9.02 4.85
CA VAL A 193 -22.05 7.73 4.27
C VAL A 193 -20.85 6.81 3.98
N GLU A 194 -19.74 7.33 3.45
CA GLU A 194 -18.51 6.55 3.15
C GLU A 194 -17.83 6.04 4.43
N SER A 195 -17.92 6.80 5.53
CA SER A 195 -17.41 6.39 6.84
C SER A 195 -18.13 5.16 7.41
N SER A 196 -19.42 4.98 7.11
CA SER A 196 -20.22 3.87 7.65
C SER A 196 -19.89 2.57 6.91
N ALA A 197 -19.92 2.59 5.58
CA ALA A 197 -19.60 1.42 4.76
C ALA A 197 -18.15 0.95 4.91
N ALA A 198 -17.17 1.87 4.92
CA ALA A 198 -15.76 1.53 5.10
C ALA A 198 -15.48 0.93 6.48
N CYS A 199 -16.18 1.37 7.53
CA CYS A 199 -16.08 0.81 8.88
C CYS A 199 -16.65 -0.62 8.95
N LEU A 200 -17.78 -0.86 8.29
CA LEU A 200 -18.38 -2.20 8.20
C LEU A 200 -17.47 -3.17 7.44
N LEU A 201 -16.87 -2.73 6.33
CA LEU A 201 -15.92 -3.51 5.55
C LEU A 201 -14.65 -3.81 6.34
N GLU A 202 -14.10 -2.84 7.09
CA GLU A 202 -12.98 -3.10 8.00
C GLU A 202 -13.32 -4.18 9.04
N ARG A 203 -14.48 -4.07 9.69
CA ARG A 203 -14.91 -5.07 10.68
C ARG A 203 -15.04 -6.46 10.06
N LYS A 204 -15.62 -6.55 8.85
CA LYS A 204 -15.71 -7.81 8.10
C LYS A 204 -14.33 -8.35 7.73
N PHE A 205 -13.42 -7.48 7.25
CA PHE A 205 -12.04 -7.82 6.95
C PHE A 205 -11.34 -8.49 8.13
N ARG A 206 -11.44 -7.86 9.31
CA ARG A 206 -10.85 -8.37 10.55
C ARG A 206 -11.44 -9.72 10.96
N ASN A 207 -12.76 -9.89 10.83
CA ASN A 207 -13.43 -11.15 11.12
C ASN A 207 -12.97 -12.27 10.17
N GLU A 208 -12.95 -12.00 8.86
CA GLU A 208 -12.51 -12.99 7.87
C GLU A 208 -11.02 -13.34 8.02
N ALA A 209 -10.21 -12.40 8.50
CA ALA A 209 -8.80 -12.63 8.75
C ALA A 209 -8.52 -13.68 9.84
N ASN A 210 -9.50 -13.99 10.69
CA ASN A 210 -9.39 -15.01 11.74
C ASN A 210 -8.09 -14.87 12.56
N GLY A 211 -7.77 -13.64 12.97
CA GLY A 211 -6.55 -13.32 13.73
C GLY A 211 -5.32 -12.95 12.87
N ALA A 212 -5.27 -13.32 11.59
CA ALA A 212 -4.14 -13.03 10.69
C ALA A 212 -4.33 -11.72 9.88
N VAL A 213 -4.83 -10.65 10.53
CA VAL A 213 -5.20 -9.39 9.86
C VAL A 213 -4.02 -8.78 9.10
N PHE A 214 -2.82 -8.85 9.67
CA PHE A 214 -1.62 -8.32 9.03
C PHE A 214 -1.34 -9.03 7.69
N ALA A 215 -1.29 -10.36 7.70
CA ALA A 215 -1.04 -11.17 6.51
C ALA A 215 -2.10 -10.94 5.43
N LYS A 216 -3.39 -10.93 5.81
CA LYS A 216 -4.48 -10.60 4.87
C LYS A 216 -4.34 -9.19 4.32
N MET A 217 -3.93 -8.21 5.13
CA MET A 217 -3.76 -6.83 4.67
C MET A 217 -2.65 -6.70 3.63
N ILE A 218 -1.55 -7.45 3.81
CA ILE A 218 -0.49 -7.54 2.79
C ILE A 218 -1.05 -8.09 1.46
N GLU A 219 -1.88 -9.14 1.50
CA GLU A 219 -2.54 -9.67 0.29
C GLU A 219 -3.54 -8.70 -0.34
N ALA A 220 -4.32 -7.99 0.47
CA ALA A 220 -5.23 -6.95 0.01
C ALA A 220 -4.48 -5.85 -0.75
N ILE A 221 -3.34 -5.40 -0.21
CA ILE A 221 -2.49 -4.40 -0.85
C ILE A 221 -1.88 -4.95 -2.16
N LYS A 222 -1.45 -6.22 -2.18
CA LYS A 222 -0.90 -6.83 -3.40
C LYS A 222 -1.93 -6.89 -4.54
N THR A 223 -3.14 -7.33 -4.22
CA THR A 223 -4.24 -7.49 -5.20
C THR A 223 -4.73 -6.16 -5.74
N SER A 224 -4.89 -5.14 -4.88
CA SER A 224 -5.33 -3.81 -5.30
C SER A 224 -4.33 -3.11 -6.23
N HIS A 225 -3.04 -3.38 -6.06
CA HIS A 225 -1.98 -2.76 -6.85
C HIS A 225 -1.59 -3.52 -8.12
N ASN A 226 -1.73 -4.85 -8.16
CA ASN A 226 -1.49 -5.64 -9.37
C ASN A 226 -2.59 -5.46 -10.43
N SER A 227 -3.83 -5.15 -10.01
CA SER A 227 -4.97 -4.91 -10.91
C SER A 227 -4.80 -3.67 -11.81
N SER A 228 -3.89 -2.74 -11.45
CA SER A 228 -3.57 -1.55 -12.25
C SER A 228 -2.39 -1.74 -13.23
N GLN A 229 -1.81 -2.94 -13.34
CA GLN A 229 -0.74 -3.24 -14.31
C GLN A 229 -1.25 -3.92 -15.60
N PHE A 230 -2.56 -4.21 -15.69
CA PHE A 230 -3.20 -4.84 -16.86
C PHE A 230 -4.22 -3.94 -17.60
N MET A 231 -4.21 -2.63 -17.33
CA MET A 231 -4.86 -1.60 -18.17
C MET A 231 -3.81 -0.59 -18.63
#